data_AF-A0A2A4NYG7-F1
#
_entry.id   AF-A0A2A4NYG7-F1
#
_cell.length_a   1.000
_cell.length_b   1.000
_cell.length_c   1.000
_cell.angle_alpha   90.00
_cell.angle_beta   90.00
_cell.angle_gamma   90.00
#
_symmetry.space_group_name_H-M   'P 1'
#
loop_
_entity.id
_entity.type
_entity.pdbx_description
1 polymer ?
#
loop_
_entity_poly.entity_id
_entity_poly.type
_entity_poly.pdbx_seq_one_letter_code
_entity_poly.pdbx_strand_id
1 'polypeptide(L)'
;MLILKKRGLLPSFFRISTNKRTYRSIKMDRIMNIIVLISLLLTSIVIAAQGNSAMKIVKAGRFVPLYGSDSTAVYVRDFMMDVYPVSQQKNLEFVAKYSKWRRSNVLALFADKNYLRKNIRYTSLSMPNGL
;
A
#
# COMPACT_ATOMS: atom_id res chain seq x y z
N MET A 1 -73.67 48.03 -17.35
CA MET A 1 -73.51 46.65 -17.84
C MET A 1 -72.54 45.92 -16.90
N LEU A 2 -73.07 45.09 -16.01
CA LEU A 2 -72.31 44.24 -15.10
C LEU A 2 -71.49 43.21 -15.88
N ILE A 3 -70.20 43.02 -15.57
CA ILE A 3 -69.59 41.68 -15.53
C ILE A 3 -68.61 41.59 -14.35
N LEU A 4 -68.83 40.54 -13.57
CA LEU A 4 -68.20 40.16 -12.31
C LEU A 4 -66.81 39.51 -12.48
N LYS A 5 -65.92 39.87 -11.55
CA LYS A 5 -65.12 38.96 -10.70
C LYS A 5 -64.65 37.63 -11.32
N LYS A 6 -63.34 37.51 -11.55
CA LYS A 6 -62.62 36.25 -11.35
C LYS A 6 -61.51 36.45 -10.31
N ARG A 7 -61.85 36.18 -9.04
CA ARG A 7 -60.88 35.93 -7.96
C ARG A 7 -60.32 34.53 -8.18
N GLY A 8 -59.09 34.43 -8.67
CA GLY A 8 -58.27 33.22 -8.57
C GLY A 8 -57.46 33.28 -7.28
N LEU A 9 -57.97 32.66 -6.22
CA LEU A 9 -57.30 32.49 -4.93
C LEU A 9 -56.35 31.28 -4.99
N LEU A 10 -55.04 31.57 -5.04
CA LEU A 10 -53.88 30.92 -4.39
C LEU A 10 -53.59 29.42 -4.66
N PRO A 11 -52.30 29.02 -4.70
CA PRO A 11 -51.61 28.80 -3.43
C PRO A 11 -50.34 29.64 -3.32
N SER A 12 -50.33 30.54 -2.33
CA SER A 12 -49.12 31.02 -1.67
C SER A 12 -48.49 29.86 -0.89
N PHE A 13 -47.94 28.87 -1.57
CA PHE A 13 -47.29 27.75 -0.92
C PHE A 13 -45.86 27.62 -1.42
N PHE A 14 -44.96 27.66 -0.43
CA PHE A 14 -43.53 27.47 -0.54
C PHE A 14 -42.72 28.59 -1.20
N ARG A 15 -42.80 29.79 -0.62
CA ARG A 15 -41.61 30.66 -0.61
C ARG A 15 -40.60 30.00 0.33
N ILE A 16 -39.75 29.12 -0.20
CA ILE A 16 -38.58 28.64 0.54
C ILE A 16 -37.70 29.87 0.74
N SER A 17 -37.85 30.52 1.88
CA SER A 17 -36.90 31.51 2.37
C SER A 17 -35.63 30.73 2.71
N THR A 18 -34.80 30.48 1.69
CA THR A 18 -33.48 29.89 1.90
C THR A 18 -32.64 30.95 2.60
N ASN A 19 -32.59 30.88 3.93
CA ASN A 19 -31.69 31.69 4.71
C ASN A 19 -30.25 31.42 4.24
N LYS A 20 -29.54 32.48 3.82
CA LYS A 20 -28.15 32.40 3.32
C LYS A 20 -27.23 31.71 4.32
N ARG A 21 -27.54 31.80 5.63
CA ARG A 21 -26.79 31.15 6.72
C ARG A 21 -26.97 29.61 6.71
N THR A 22 -28.19 29.13 6.45
CA THR A 22 -28.50 27.69 6.37
C THR A 22 -27.94 27.07 5.10
N TYR A 23 -28.04 27.77 3.95
CA TYR A 23 -27.40 27.32 2.70
C TYR A 23 -25.88 27.22 2.83
N ARG A 24 -25.26 28.16 3.54
CA ARG A 24 -23.81 28.13 3.83
C ARG A 24 -23.45 26.91 4.69
N SER A 25 -24.22 26.57 5.74
CA SER A 25 -23.97 25.40 6.58
C SER A 25 -24.05 24.08 5.80
N ILE A 26 -25.16 23.84 5.09
CA ILE A 26 -25.38 22.62 4.30
C ILE A 26 -24.33 22.48 3.20
N LYS A 27 -23.89 23.60 2.60
CA LYS A 27 -22.80 23.60 1.63
C LYS A 27 -21.47 23.18 2.26
N MET A 28 -21.17 23.61 3.48
CA MET A 28 -19.95 23.20 4.20
C MET A 28 -19.98 21.72 4.59
N ASP A 29 -21.12 21.18 5.01
CA ASP A 29 -21.26 19.76 5.35
C ASP A 29 -21.07 18.88 4.10
N ARG A 30 -21.61 19.31 2.95
CA ARG A 30 -21.39 18.64 1.66
C ARG A 30 -19.93 18.71 1.23
N ILE A 31 -19.25 19.83 1.42
CA ILE A 31 -17.82 19.98 1.13
C ILE A 31 -17.00 19.06 2.03
N MET A 32 -17.29 18.99 3.33
CA MET A 32 -16.60 18.07 4.24
C MET A 32 -16.81 16.60 3.85
N ASN A 33 -18.03 16.20 3.52
CA ASN A 33 -18.30 14.82 3.09
C ASN A 33 -17.57 14.48 1.78
N ILE A 34 -17.46 15.42 0.84
CA ILE A 34 -16.68 15.23 -0.39
C ILE A 34 -15.19 15.07 -0.07
N ILE A 35 -14.64 15.86 0.86
CA ILE A 35 -13.23 15.74 1.28
C ILE A 35 -12.97 14.38 1.94
N VAL A 36 -13.88 13.90 2.79
CA VAL A 36 -13.77 12.58 3.42
C VAL A 36 -13.83 11.47 2.37
N LEU A 37 -14.74 11.54 1.40
CA LEU A 37 -14.83 10.57 0.32
C LEU A 37 -13.60 10.57 -0.59
N ILE A 38 -13.03 11.75 -0.90
CA ILE A 38 -11.77 11.87 -1.65
C ILE A 38 -10.62 11.28 -0.84
N SER A 39 -10.55 11.54 0.47
CA SER A 39 -9.50 10.98 1.34
C SER A 39 -9.58 9.46 1.40
N LEU A 40 -10.79 8.89 1.51
CA LEU A 40 -11.03 7.45 1.45
C LEU A 40 -10.64 6.87 0.07
N LEU A 41 -10.97 7.56 -1.02
CA LEU A 41 -10.59 7.14 -2.36
C LEU A 41 -9.06 7.13 -2.54
N LEU A 42 -8.36 8.17 -2.08
CA LEU A 42 -6.91 8.28 -2.17
C LEU A 42 -6.18 7.18 -1.38
N THR A 43 -6.69 6.79 -0.21
CA THR A 43 -6.07 5.73 0.60
C THR A 43 -6.19 4.34 -0.04
N SER A 44 -7.26 4.06 -0.79
CA SER A 44 -7.45 2.75 -1.45
C SER A 44 -6.42 2.46 -2.56
N ILE A 45 -5.95 3.50 -3.26
CA ILE A 45 -4.96 3.39 -4.34
C ILE A 45 -3.60 2.92 -3.80
N VAL A 46 -3.23 3.37 -2.60
CA VAL A 46 -1.93 3.01 -1.96
C VAL A 46 -1.89 1.54 -1.55
N ILE A 47 -3.01 0.96 -1.14
CA ILE A 47 -3.11 -0.45 -0.75
C ILE A 47 -2.97 -1.35 -1.99
N ALA A 48 -3.60 -0.99 -3.11
CA ALA A 48 -3.53 -1.73 -4.36
C ALA A 48 -2.13 -1.73 -5.01
N ALA A 49 -1.27 -0.77 -4.66
CA ALA A 49 0.10 -0.67 -5.18
C ALA A 49 1.09 -1.63 -4.50
N GLN A 50 0.71 -2.33 -3.43
CA GLN A 50 1.54 -3.34 -2.78
C GLN A 50 1.50 -4.66 -3.57
N GLY A 51 2.06 -4.63 -4.79
CA GLY A 51 2.13 -5.79 -5.65
C GLY A 51 3.04 -6.87 -5.07
N ASN A 52 2.57 -8.11 -5.07
CA ASN A 52 3.45 -9.27 -4.99
C ASN A 52 4.47 -9.17 -6.13
N SER A 53 5.76 -8.95 -5.81
CA SER A 53 6.83 -8.99 -6.81
C SER A 53 6.70 -10.28 -7.62
N ALA A 54 6.25 -10.15 -8.86
CA ALA A 54 6.23 -11.26 -9.79
C ALA A 54 7.68 -11.58 -10.15
N MET A 55 8.10 -12.81 -9.86
CA MET A 55 9.36 -13.32 -10.40
C MET A 55 9.28 -13.32 -11.92
N LYS A 56 10.40 -13.03 -12.59
CA LYS A 56 10.53 -13.12 -14.04
C LYS A 56 11.39 -14.32 -14.43
N ILE A 57 11.06 -14.91 -15.57
CA ILE A 57 11.86 -15.98 -16.16
C ILE A 57 13.12 -15.36 -16.77
N VAL A 58 14.27 -15.84 -16.31
CA VAL A 58 15.57 -15.68 -16.98
C VAL A 58 15.73 -16.86 -17.94
N LYS A 59 15.95 -16.56 -19.22
CA LYS A 59 16.08 -17.58 -20.27
C LYS A 59 17.45 -18.24 -20.23
N ALA A 60 17.48 -19.51 -20.62
CA ALA A 60 18.68 -20.31 -20.73
C ALA A 60 19.67 -19.69 -21.71
N GLY A 61 20.95 -19.91 -21.46
CA GLY A 61 22.02 -19.39 -22.28
C GLY A 61 23.39 -19.86 -21.82
N ARG A 62 24.41 -19.47 -22.58
CA ARG A 62 25.81 -19.62 -22.18
C ARG A 62 26.40 -18.25 -21.91
N PHE A 63 27.18 -18.13 -20.83
CA PHE A 63 27.94 -16.91 -20.55
C PHE A 63 29.32 -17.28 -19.99
N VAL A 64 30.27 -16.35 -20.11
CA VAL A 64 31.60 -16.48 -19.51
C VAL A 64 31.59 -15.70 -18.19
N PRO A 65 31.75 -16.36 -17.03
CA PRO A 65 31.81 -15.67 -15.75
C PRO A 65 33.00 -14.70 -15.68
N LEU A 66 32.80 -13.52 -15.09
CA LEU A 66 33.88 -12.56 -14.83
C LEU A 66 34.83 -13.03 -13.72
N TYR A 67 34.34 -13.91 -12.83
CA TYR A 67 35.08 -14.46 -11.72
C TYR A 67 34.98 -15.99 -11.76
N GLY A 68 36.12 -16.66 -11.56
CA GLY A 68 36.25 -18.11 -11.64
C GLY A 68 37.67 -18.49 -12.05
N SER A 69 38.04 -19.75 -11.80
CA SER A 69 39.37 -20.29 -12.15
C SER A 69 39.57 -20.38 -13.67
N ASP A 70 38.47 -20.59 -14.40
CA ASP A 70 38.49 -20.94 -15.80
C ASP A 70 37.62 -19.95 -16.57
N SER A 71 38.14 -19.31 -17.63
CA SER A 71 37.36 -18.44 -18.53
C SER A 71 36.45 -19.23 -19.48
N THR A 72 35.98 -20.41 -19.05
CA THR A 72 35.18 -21.33 -19.87
C THR A 72 33.71 -20.95 -19.82
N ALA A 73 33.03 -20.99 -20.97
CA ALA A 73 31.61 -20.67 -21.07
C ALA A 73 30.72 -21.71 -20.36
N VAL A 74 29.95 -21.24 -19.38
CA VAL A 74 29.02 -22.05 -18.57
C VAL A 74 27.61 -21.96 -19.14
N TYR A 75 26.91 -23.10 -19.20
CA TYR A 75 25.49 -23.15 -19.58
C TYR A 75 24.59 -23.07 -18.35
N VAL A 76 23.56 -22.22 -18.41
CA VAL A 76 22.54 -22.05 -17.38
C VAL A 76 21.17 -22.31 -17.98
N ARG A 77 20.34 -23.11 -17.28
CA ARG A 77 18.96 -23.41 -17.67
C ARG A 77 18.02 -22.26 -17.31
N ASP A 78 16.80 -22.27 -17.85
CA ASP A 78 15.74 -21.32 -17.45
C ASP A 78 15.51 -21.37 -15.92
N PHE A 79 15.37 -20.20 -15.30
CA PHE A 79 15.02 -20.08 -13.87
C PHE A 79 14.21 -18.82 -13.61
N MET A 80 13.54 -18.77 -12.47
CA MET A 80 12.79 -17.60 -12.00
C MET A 80 13.67 -16.73 -11.10
N MET A 81 13.62 -15.41 -11.30
CA MET A 81 14.35 -14.45 -10.47
C MET A 81 13.44 -13.30 -10.04
N ASP A 82 13.58 -12.89 -8.78
CA ASP A 82 12.92 -11.69 -8.28
C ASP A 82 13.42 -10.45 -9.05
N VAL A 83 12.46 -9.64 -9.53
CA VAL A 83 12.79 -8.38 -10.23
C VAL A 83 13.34 -7.32 -9.26
N TYR A 84 12.89 -7.37 -8.00
CA TYR A 84 13.27 -6.43 -6.96
C TYR A 84 13.89 -7.16 -5.78
N PRO A 85 14.85 -6.54 -5.06
CA PRO A 85 15.39 -7.13 -3.85
C PRO A 85 14.27 -7.34 -2.81
N VAL A 86 14.47 -8.34 -1.94
CA VAL A 86 13.55 -8.61 -0.82
C VAL A 86 13.38 -7.35 0.03
N SER A 87 12.14 -6.90 0.22
CA SER A 87 11.85 -5.72 1.03
C SER A 87 12.15 -5.97 2.51
N GLN A 88 12.41 -4.90 3.26
CA GLN A 88 12.64 -4.99 4.71
C GLN A 88 11.49 -5.69 5.43
N GLN A 89 10.24 -5.38 5.06
CA GLN A 89 9.06 -5.99 5.65
C GLN A 89 9.02 -7.51 5.41
N LYS A 90 9.24 -7.97 4.18
CA LYS A 90 9.28 -9.41 3.85
C LYS A 90 10.40 -10.14 4.61
N ASN A 91 11.54 -9.49 4.80
CA ASN A 91 12.63 -10.04 5.61
C ASN A 91 12.22 -10.19 7.10
N LEU A 92 11.55 -9.18 7.68
CA LEU A 92 11.05 -9.24 9.05
C LEU A 92 9.98 -10.33 9.23
N GLU A 93 9.04 -10.43 8.30
CA GLU A 93 8.01 -11.49 8.28
C GLU A 93 8.66 -12.89 8.22
N PHE A 94 9.68 -13.06 7.39
CA PHE A 94 10.45 -14.30 7.30
C PHE A 94 11.11 -14.68 8.63
N VAL A 95 11.83 -13.75 9.27
CA VAL A 95 12.53 -13.98 10.54
C VAL A 95 11.53 -14.21 11.70
N ALA A 96 10.38 -13.53 11.67
CA ALA A 96 9.31 -13.74 12.64
C ALA A 96 8.74 -15.17 12.53
N LYS A 97 8.44 -15.60 11.30
CA LYS A 97 7.85 -16.91 10.99
C LYS A 97 8.83 -18.06 11.25
N TYR A 98 10.12 -17.87 10.98
CA TYR A 98 11.13 -18.91 11.13
C TYR A 98 12.17 -18.53 12.18
N SER A 99 11.88 -18.86 13.44
CA SER A 99 12.70 -18.50 14.61
C SER A 99 14.15 -18.98 14.52
N LYS A 100 14.45 -20.05 13.78
CA LYS A 100 15.82 -20.54 13.54
C LYS A 100 16.73 -19.54 12.81
N TRP A 101 16.14 -18.57 12.10
CA TRP A 101 16.85 -17.51 11.40
C TRP A 101 16.89 -16.20 12.21
N ARG A 102 16.43 -16.21 13.47
CA ARG A 102 16.65 -15.07 14.36
C ARG A 102 18.12 -14.98 14.71
N ARG A 103 18.62 -13.76 14.92
CA ARG A 103 20.03 -13.49 15.24
C ARG A 103 20.53 -14.28 16.47
N SER A 104 19.67 -14.51 17.46
CA SER A 104 19.98 -15.30 18.67
C SER A 104 20.05 -16.81 18.42
N ASN A 105 19.37 -17.32 17.39
CA ASN A 105 19.15 -18.75 17.19
C ASN A 105 19.88 -19.32 15.96
N VAL A 106 20.33 -18.46 15.05
CA VAL A 106 20.98 -18.89 13.81
C VAL A 106 22.33 -19.53 14.11
N LEU A 107 22.60 -20.67 13.47
CA LEU A 107 23.89 -21.34 13.57
C LEU A 107 24.97 -20.48 12.91
N ALA A 108 26.12 -20.36 13.56
CA ALA A 108 27.27 -19.61 13.04
C ALA A 108 27.78 -20.14 11.69
N LEU A 109 27.47 -21.41 11.34
CA LEU A 109 27.75 -21.98 10.02
C LEU A 109 27.02 -21.26 8.88
N PHE A 110 25.84 -20.69 9.16
CA PHE A 110 24.99 -20.05 8.15
C PHE A 110 24.97 -18.53 8.22
N ALA A 111 25.54 -17.93 9.27
CA ALA A 111 25.46 -16.51 9.51
C ALA A 111 26.75 -15.98 10.15
N ASP A 112 27.29 -14.90 9.58
CA ASP A 112 28.42 -14.18 10.14
C ASP A 112 27.99 -13.24 11.29
N LYS A 113 28.96 -12.56 11.90
CA LYS A 113 28.71 -11.59 12.99
C LYS A 113 27.86 -10.38 12.54
N ASN A 114 27.80 -10.11 11.23
CA ASN A 114 27.08 -8.99 10.64
C ASN A 114 25.60 -9.31 10.35
N TYR A 115 25.23 -10.60 10.40
CA TYR A 115 23.87 -11.06 10.13
C TYR A 115 22.81 -10.32 10.97
N LEU A 116 21.84 -9.73 10.27
CA LEU A 116 20.76 -8.90 10.82
C LEU A 116 21.22 -7.72 11.70
N ARG A 117 22.50 -7.31 11.70
CA ARG A 117 23.02 -6.25 12.58
C ARG A 117 22.28 -4.92 12.45
N LYS A 118 21.95 -4.50 11.22
CA LYS A 118 21.21 -3.25 10.95
C LYS A 118 19.74 -3.34 11.39
N ASN A 119 19.16 -4.54 11.39
CA ASN A 119 17.73 -4.78 11.57
C ASN A 119 17.33 -4.99 13.05
N ILE A 120 18.30 -4.99 13.97
CA ILE A 120 18.08 -5.17 15.42
C ILE A 120 17.20 -4.04 15.99
N ARG A 121 17.32 -2.82 15.46
CA ARG A 121 16.56 -1.67 15.99
C ARG A 121 15.04 -1.77 15.79
N TYR A 122 14.59 -2.48 14.77
CA TYR A 122 13.15 -2.64 14.49
C TYR A 122 12.57 -3.90 15.12
N THR A 123 13.38 -4.96 15.29
CA THR A 123 12.94 -6.18 15.98
C THR A 123 12.63 -5.95 17.46
N SER A 124 13.29 -4.98 18.11
CA SER A 124 12.96 -4.54 19.47
C SER A 124 11.74 -3.61 19.57
N LEU A 125 11.22 -3.07 18.45
CA LEU A 125 10.14 -2.08 18.45
C LEU A 125 8.82 -2.62 17.86
N SER A 126 8.85 -3.70 17.06
CA SER A 126 7.67 -4.25 16.37
C SER A 126 7.27 -5.68 16.78
N MET A 127 7.98 -6.30 17.72
CA MET A 127 7.55 -7.58 18.32
C MET A 127 7.07 -7.33 19.75
N PRO A 128 5.76 -7.49 20.05
CA PRO A 128 5.22 -7.18 21.38
C PRO A 128 5.76 -8.05 22.50
N ASN A 129 6.49 -9.14 22.21
CA ASN A 129 7.04 -10.03 23.23
C ASN A 129 8.44 -10.46 22.78
N GLY A 130 9.47 -9.90 23.44
CA GLY A 130 10.85 -10.29 23.24
C GLY A 130 11.11 -11.70 23.74
N LEU A 131 11.45 -12.61 22.81
CA LEU A 131 12.14 -13.89 23.01
C LEU A 131 12.96 -14.22 21.74
#